data_AF-A0AA91GEU1-F1
#
_entry.id   AF-A0AA91GEU1-F1
#
_cell.length_a   1.000
_cell.length_b   1.000
_cell.length_c   1.000
_cell.angle_alpha   90.00
_cell.angle_beta   90.00
_cell.angle_gamma   90.00
#
_symmetry.space_group_name_H-M   'P 1'
#
loop_
_entity.id
_entity.type
_entity.pdbx_description
1 polymer ?
#
loop_
_entity_poly.entity_id
_entity_poly.type
_entity_poly.pdbx_seq_one_letter_code
_entity_poly.pdbx_strand_id
1 'polypeptide(L)'
;MAETKVVKIVGTRFEPEDVTIQVGDTVRWVNESNLTHTVTRDEGEPLFDSGNLRRDDKFEFTFSSPSDDAGFFYYCRIHGQSMSGNVIVKPLATAEPTVVKIIGTKFEPQDVTIQVGDTVRWVNESNLTHTVTRDEGEPLFNSGNLRRDDKFEFTFSSPSDDAGFFYYCKIHGQSMSGIVFVKPTGENSPES
;
A
#
# COMPACT_ATOMS: atom_id res chain seq x y z
N MET A 1 11.12 6.92 -5.33
CA MET A 1 12.21 7.16 -4.35
C MET A 1 11.54 7.62 -3.08
N ALA A 2 12.04 7.25 -1.90
CA ALA A 2 11.48 7.74 -0.65
C ALA A 2 11.48 9.28 -0.64
N GLU A 3 10.31 9.87 -0.45
CA GLU A 3 10.12 11.32 -0.39
C GLU A 3 9.98 11.78 1.06
N THR A 4 10.24 13.07 1.29
CA THR A 4 9.99 13.71 2.58
C THR A 4 8.88 14.74 2.44
N LYS A 5 7.74 14.48 3.08
CA LYS A 5 6.62 15.43 3.17
C LYS A 5 6.82 16.33 4.37
N VAL A 6 6.72 17.65 4.19
CA VAL A 6 6.84 18.61 5.29
C VAL A 6 5.47 19.00 5.83
N VAL A 7 5.32 18.94 7.15
CA VAL A 7 4.21 19.52 7.92
C VAL A 7 4.78 20.62 8.81
N LYS A 8 4.18 21.80 8.76
CA LYS A 8 4.57 22.94 9.61
C LYS A 8 3.67 22.98 10.83
N ILE A 9 4.23 23.36 11.97
CA ILE A 9 3.47 23.68 13.17
C ILE A 9 3.40 25.20 13.26
N VAL A 10 2.20 25.76 13.08
CA VAL A 10 1.97 27.21 13.06
C VAL A 10 0.85 27.56 14.02
N GLY A 11 1.10 28.52 14.92
CA GLY A 11 0.14 28.82 16.00
C GLY A 11 -0.14 27.58 16.84
N THR A 12 -1.37 27.06 16.79
CA THR A 12 -1.81 25.83 17.47
C THR A 12 -2.40 24.80 16.49
N ARG A 13 -1.85 24.71 15.27
CA ARG A 13 -2.29 23.74 14.25
C ARG A 13 -1.12 23.16 13.44
N PHE A 14 -1.36 22.00 12.84
CA PHE A 14 -0.49 21.41 11.82
C PHE A 14 -0.92 21.92 10.43
N GLU A 15 0.04 22.22 9.55
CA GLU A 15 -0.20 22.68 8.19
C GLU A 15 0.71 21.96 7.16
N PRO A 16 0.14 21.17 6.24
CA PRO A 16 -1.27 20.76 6.19
C PRO A 16 -1.66 19.89 7.40
N GLU A 17 -2.96 19.84 7.70
CA GLU A 17 -3.51 18.98 8.77
C GLU A 17 -3.44 17.50 8.39
N ASP A 18 -3.81 17.19 7.15
CA ASP A 18 -3.73 15.86 6.56
C ASP A 18 -2.63 15.80 5.51
N VAL A 19 -1.83 14.74 5.54
CA VAL A 19 -0.89 14.40 4.48
C VAL A 19 -1.16 13.02 3.92
N THR A 20 -1.03 12.90 2.61
CA THR A 20 -0.96 11.60 1.93
C THR A 20 0.47 11.39 1.44
N ILE A 21 1.02 10.23 1.79
CA ILE A 21 2.37 9.79 1.40
C ILE A 21 2.31 8.33 0.92
N GLN A 22 3.43 7.78 0.48
CA GLN A 22 3.59 6.36 0.19
C GLN A 22 4.35 5.63 1.31
N VAL A 23 4.24 4.31 1.36
CA VAL A 23 5.10 3.47 2.22
C VAL A 23 6.57 3.83 1.95
N GLY A 24 7.39 3.84 2.99
CA GLY A 24 8.80 4.22 2.90
C GLY A 24 9.06 5.73 2.86
N ASP A 25 8.03 6.58 2.70
CA ASP A 25 8.20 8.03 2.80
C ASP A 25 8.34 8.48 4.26
N THR A 26 8.95 9.65 4.42
CA THR A 26 9.13 10.32 5.71
C THR A 26 8.20 11.53 5.80
N VAL A 27 7.57 11.73 6.95
CA VAL A 27 6.98 13.02 7.30
C VAL A 27 7.93 13.77 8.21
N ARG A 28 8.18 15.03 7.88
CA ARG A 28 8.98 15.96 8.67
C ARG A 28 8.12 17.08 9.21
N TRP A 29 7.95 17.11 10.53
CA TRP A 29 7.32 18.22 11.21
C TRP A 29 8.35 19.28 11.56
N VAL A 30 8.01 20.54 11.33
CA VAL A 30 8.86 21.70 11.65
C VAL A 30 8.06 22.70 12.48
N ASN A 31 8.54 23.03 13.67
CA ASN A 31 7.86 24.02 14.49
C ASN A 31 8.21 25.46 14.07
N GLU A 32 7.29 26.15 13.40
CA GLU A 32 7.44 27.56 13.00
C GLU A 32 6.73 28.52 13.97
N SER A 33 6.05 27.97 15.00
CA SER A 33 5.41 28.70 16.10
C SER A 33 6.42 29.17 17.15
N ASN A 34 6.04 30.15 17.97
CA ASN A 34 6.80 30.53 19.17
C ASN A 34 6.46 29.66 20.39
N LEU A 35 5.45 28.79 20.27
CA LEU A 35 5.03 27.87 21.32
C LEU A 35 5.79 26.55 21.19
N THR A 36 5.99 25.86 22.31
CA THR A 36 6.48 24.47 22.31
C THR A 36 5.34 23.55 21.89
N HIS A 37 5.64 22.58 21.04
CA HIS A 37 4.68 21.57 20.57
C HIS A 37 5.24 20.16 20.69
N THR A 38 4.38 19.17 20.50
CA THR A 38 4.77 17.78 20.27
C THR A 38 4.06 17.25 19.03
N VAL A 39 4.58 16.16 18.49
CA VAL A 39 3.95 15.33 17.47
C VAL A 39 3.90 13.93 18.07
N THR A 40 2.71 13.48 18.43
CA THR A 40 2.55 12.25 19.20
C THR A 40 1.42 11.40 18.65
N ARG A 41 1.70 10.11 18.46
CA ARG A 41 0.73 9.04 18.31
C ARG A 41 1.05 7.97 19.36
N ASP A 42 0.16 7.84 20.33
CA ASP A 42 0.28 6.89 21.44
C ASP A 42 -0.84 5.82 21.47
N GLU A 43 -1.64 5.74 20.40
CA GLU A 43 -2.65 4.70 20.19
C GLU A 43 -2.46 4.02 18.83
N GLY A 44 -2.45 2.68 18.85
CA GLY A 44 -2.23 1.85 17.67
C GLY A 44 -0.80 1.90 17.13
N GLU A 45 -0.47 1.01 16.19
CA GLU A 45 0.82 1.05 15.50
C GLU A 45 0.72 1.84 14.18
N PRO A 46 1.77 2.56 13.76
CA PRO A 46 3.03 2.77 14.48
C PRO A 46 2.91 3.82 15.60
N LEU A 47 3.60 3.61 16.72
CA LEU A 47 3.75 4.59 17.79
C LEU A 47 4.93 5.54 17.52
N PHE A 48 4.75 6.84 17.78
CA PHE A 48 5.84 7.82 17.71
C PHE A 48 5.60 9.03 18.61
N ASP A 49 6.69 9.62 19.11
CA ASP A 49 6.67 10.81 19.95
C ASP A 49 7.91 11.67 19.69
N SER A 50 7.70 12.92 19.27
CA SER A 50 8.78 13.87 19.05
C SER A 50 9.42 14.39 20.34
N GLY A 51 8.75 14.23 21.49
CA GLY A 51 9.00 15.06 22.66
C GLY A 51 8.75 16.54 22.38
N ASN A 52 9.33 17.42 23.20
CA ASN A 52 9.18 18.87 23.07
C ASN A 52 9.94 19.41 21.85
N LEU A 53 9.21 19.99 20.90
CA LEU A 53 9.73 20.76 19.79
C LEU A 53 9.61 22.25 20.11
N ARG A 54 10.73 22.93 20.33
CA ARG A 54 10.82 24.39 20.38
C ARG A 54 10.75 24.97 18.97
N ARG A 55 10.69 26.30 18.88
CA ARG A 55 10.81 27.00 17.59
C ARG A 55 12.01 26.47 16.80
N ASP A 56 11.79 26.20 15.52
CA ASP A 56 12.71 25.70 14.50
C ASP A 56 13.19 24.25 14.66
N ASP A 57 12.80 23.57 15.75
CA ASP A 57 13.02 22.14 15.95
C ASP A 57 12.24 21.32 14.93
N LYS A 58 12.74 20.12 14.65
CA LYS A 58 12.21 19.21 13.64
C LYS A 58 12.09 17.81 14.20
N PHE A 59 11.04 17.13 13.78
CA PHE A 59 10.84 15.71 14.02
C PHE A 59 10.57 15.01 12.70
N GLU A 60 11.14 13.83 12.51
CA GLU A 60 10.99 13.03 11.31
C GLU A 60 10.55 11.62 11.69
N PHE A 61 9.60 11.08 10.94
CA PHE A 61 9.16 9.70 11.08
C PHE A 61 8.95 9.08 9.71
N THR A 62 9.54 7.90 9.48
CA THR A 62 9.40 7.13 8.24
C THR A 62 8.34 6.06 8.41
N PHE A 63 7.35 6.03 7.52
CA PHE A 63 6.22 5.11 7.60
C PHE A 63 6.49 3.86 6.77
N SER A 64 6.73 2.72 7.42
CA SER A 64 7.08 1.46 6.73
C SER A 64 5.87 0.57 6.38
N SER A 65 4.66 0.95 6.79
CA SER A 65 3.44 0.18 6.55
C SER A 65 2.33 1.09 6.04
N PRO A 66 1.44 0.61 5.16
CA PRO A 66 0.29 1.38 4.73
C PRO A 66 -0.67 1.61 5.91
N SER A 67 -1.46 2.68 5.81
CA SER A 67 -2.59 2.89 6.72
C SER A 67 -3.85 2.21 6.18
N ASP A 68 -4.86 2.05 7.04
CA ASP A 68 -6.23 1.85 6.59
C ASP A 68 -6.83 3.17 6.08
N ASP A 69 -8.13 3.16 5.74
CA ASP A 69 -8.86 4.35 5.29
C ASP A 69 -8.96 5.44 6.37
N ALA A 70 -8.76 5.10 7.66
CA ALA A 70 -8.79 6.06 8.75
C ALA A 70 -7.47 6.83 8.87
N GLY A 71 -6.33 6.19 8.59
CA GLY A 71 -5.02 6.85 8.67
C GLY A 71 -4.35 6.79 10.04
N PHE A 72 -3.14 7.32 10.09
CA PHE A 72 -2.39 7.48 11.32
C PHE A 72 -2.60 8.86 11.95
N PHE A 73 -3.69 8.99 12.71
CA PHE A 73 -3.94 10.17 13.52
C PHE A 73 -2.85 10.41 14.57
N TYR A 74 -2.46 11.67 14.72
CA TYR A 74 -1.52 12.13 15.73
C TYR A 74 -1.98 13.48 16.30
N TYR A 75 -1.43 13.89 17.44
CA TYR A 75 -1.80 15.13 18.10
C TYR A 75 -0.64 15.76 18.86
N CYS A 76 -0.83 17.01 19.29
CA CYS A 76 0.08 17.70 20.20
C CYS A 76 -0.38 17.49 21.64
N ARG A 77 0.42 16.82 22.48
CA ARG A 77 0.09 16.55 23.89
C ARG A 77 -0.19 17.80 24.72
N ILE A 78 0.45 18.93 24.39
CA ILE A 78 0.28 20.21 25.10
C ILE A 78 -1.11 20.83 24.84
N HIS A 79 -1.68 20.64 23.65
CA HIS A 79 -2.95 21.26 23.22
C HIS A 79 -4.09 20.23 23.06
N GLY A 80 -3.83 18.97 23.38
CA GLY A 80 -4.76 17.85 23.32
C GLY A 80 -5.31 17.61 21.90
N GLN A 81 -6.46 16.95 21.83
CA GLN A 81 -7.10 16.54 20.58
C GLN A 81 -7.53 17.72 19.69
N SER A 82 -7.59 18.94 20.22
CA SER A 82 -7.92 20.14 19.43
C SER A 82 -6.83 20.51 18.42
N MET A 83 -5.62 19.96 18.59
CA MET A 83 -4.50 20.09 17.69
C MET A 83 -4.07 18.70 17.24
N SER A 84 -4.74 18.19 16.20
CA SER A 84 -4.48 16.90 15.58
C SER A 84 -4.11 17.04 14.10
N GLY A 85 -3.55 15.99 13.54
CA GLY A 85 -3.38 15.81 12.11
C GLY A 85 -3.44 14.34 11.75
N ASN A 86 -3.45 14.04 10.46
CA ASN A 86 -3.52 12.68 9.96
C ASN A 86 -2.47 12.40 8.88
N VAL A 87 -1.95 11.18 8.87
CA VAL A 87 -1.09 10.67 7.80
C VAL A 87 -1.80 9.49 7.14
N ILE A 88 -2.24 9.66 5.89
CA ILE A 88 -2.68 8.57 5.03
C ILE A 88 -1.45 8.02 4.32
N VAL A 89 -1.11 6.76 4.59
CA VAL A 89 0.04 6.08 3.96
C VAL A 89 -0.50 5.12 2.92
N LYS A 90 -0.40 5.51 1.66
CA LYS A 90 -0.74 4.63 0.54
C LYS A 90 0.36 3.59 0.36
N PRO A 91 0.05 2.39 -0.15
CA PRO A 91 1.08 1.48 -0.66
C PRO A 91 2.03 2.22 -1.62
N LEU A 92 3.31 1.83 -1.62
CA LEU A 92 4.26 2.27 -2.65
C LEU A 92 3.70 1.93 -4.02
N ALA A 93 3.38 2.94 -4.82
CA ALA A 93 2.93 2.71 -6.20
C ALA A 93 4.10 2.34 -7.14
N THR A 94 5.17 1.71 -6.64
CA THR A 94 6.43 1.56 -7.37
C THR A 94 7.11 0.19 -7.25
N ALA A 95 6.47 -0.85 -6.70
CA ALA A 95 6.88 -2.19 -7.13
C ALA A 95 6.40 -2.34 -8.57
N GLU A 96 7.34 -2.55 -9.52
CA GLU A 96 6.97 -2.98 -10.87
C GLU A 96 5.98 -4.14 -10.74
N PRO A 97 4.81 -4.09 -11.41
CA PRO A 97 3.83 -5.13 -11.25
C PRO A 97 4.45 -6.50 -11.48
N THR A 98 4.20 -7.44 -10.57
CA THR A 98 4.59 -8.84 -10.78
C THR A 98 3.91 -9.30 -12.06
N VAL A 99 4.70 -9.64 -13.08
CA VAL A 99 4.18 -9.95 -14.40
C VAL A 99 3.86 -11.43 -14.51
N VAL A 100 2.62 -11.72 -14.89
CA VAL A 100 2.17 -13.05 -15.33
C VAL A 100 1.90 -12.99 -16.82
N LYS A 101 2.62 -13.78 -17.60
CA LYS A 101 2.42 -13.88 -19.04
C LYS A 101 1.36 -14.92 -19.34
N ILE A 102 0.54 -14.66 -20.34
CA ILE A 102 -0.38 -15.65 -20.91
C ILE A 102 0.25 -16.17 -22.20
N ILE A 103 0.69 -17.42 -22.19
CA ILE A 103 1.39 -18.06 -23.31
C ILE A 103 0.70 -19.39 -23.62
N GLY A 104 0.29 -19.58 -24.88
CA GLY A 104 -0.59 -20.69 -25.26
C GLY A 104 -1.88 -20.68 -24.44
N THR A 105 -2.15 -21.73 -23.67
CA THR A 105 -3.30 -21.83 -22.75
C THR A 105 -2.83 -21.94 -21.29
N LYS A 106 -1.82 -21.15 -20.90
CA LYS A 106 -1.19 -21.19 -19.58
C LYS A 106 -0.89 -19.78 -19.07
N PHE A 107 -0.86 -19.65 -17.75
CA PHE A 107 -0.29 -18.50 -17.03
C PHE A 107 1.16 -18.83 -16.65
N GLU A 108 2.10 -17.91 -16.86
CA GLU A 108 3.52 -18.09 -16.59
C GLU A 108 4.15 -16.85 -15.92
N PRO A 109 4.64 -16.96 -14.67
CA PRO A 109 4.52 -18.13 -13.79
C PRO A 109 3.04 -18.47 -13.49
N GLN A 110 2.77 -19.74 -13.18
CA GLN A 110 1.41 -20.18 -12.87
C GLN A 110 0.93 -19.53 -11.57
N ASP A 111 1.78 -19.54 -10.55
CA ASP A 111 1.50 -18.95 -9.25
C ASP A 111 2.53 -17.86 -8.93
N VAL A 112 2.08 -16.83 -8.21
CA VAL A 112 2.92 -15.72 -7.76
C VAL A 112 2.69 -15.43 -6.29
N THR A 113 3.74 -14.96 -5.62
CA THR A 113 3.67 -14.47 -4.24
C THR A 113 4.04 -13.00 -4.23
N ILE A 114 3.17 -12.18 -3.66
CA ILE A 114 3.32 -10.73 -3.54
C ILE A 114 3.01 -10.29 -2.10
N GLN A 115 3.19 -9.01 -1.78
CA GLN A 115 2.77 -8.42 -0.51
C GLN A 115 1.46 -7.65 -0.65
N VAL A 116 0.75 -7.43 0.46
CA VAL A 116 -0.41 -6.53 0.50
C VAL A 116 -0.02 -5.16 -0.05
N GLY A 117 -0.82 -4.65 -0.98
CA GLY A 117 -0.58 -3.40 -1.71
C GLY A 117 0.08 -3.58 -3.07
N ASP A 118 0.61 -4.77 -3.39
CA ASP A 118 1.24 -5.03 -4.68
C ASP A 118 0.21 -5.23 -5.80
N THR A 119 0.68 -4.99 -7.03
CA THR A 119 -0.09 -5.18 -8.26
C THR A 119 0.44 -6.36 -9.06
N VAL A 120 -0.45 -7.21 -9.56
CA VAL A 120 -0.13 -8.22 -10.57
C VAL A 120 -0.58 -7.72 -11.92
N ARG A 121 0.29 -7.84 -12.92
CA ARG A 121 0.00 -7.51 -14.32
C ARG A 121 -0.01 -8.78 -15.15
N TRP A 122 -1.17 -9.11 -15.72
CA TRP A 122 -1.27 -10.14 -16.73
C TRP A 122 -1.09 -9.55 -18.11
N VAL A 123 -0.25 -10.18 -18.94
CA VAL A 123 0.01 -9.76 -20.33
C VAL A 123 -0.27 -10.92 -21.26
N ASN A 124 -1.15 -10.72 -22.26
CA ASN A 124 -1.42 -11.78 -23.23
C ASN A 124 -0.39 -11.80 -24.35
N GLU A 125 0.58 -12.71 -24.29
CA GLU A 125 1.58 -12.92 -25.36
C GLU A 125 1.16 -14.03 -26.35
N SER A 126 -0.01 -14.63 -26.11
CA SER A 126 -0.64 -15.66 -26.92
C SER A 126 -1.47 -15.05 -28.08
N ASN A 127 -1.68 -15.84 -29.13
CA ASN A 127 -2.57 -15.48 -30.25
C ASN A 127 -4.05 -15.81 -29.99
N LEU A 128 -4.37 -16.40 -28.83
CA LEU A 128 -5.73 -16.70 -28.40
C LEU A 128 -6.26 -15.59 -27.49
N THR A 129 -7.58 -15.42 -27.47
CA THR A 129 -8.23 -14.53 -26.50
C THR A 129 -8.31 -15.22 -25.15
N HIS A 130 -7.95 -14.51 -24.08
CA HIS A 130 -8.02 -15.03 -22.71
C HIS A 130 -8.80 -14.09 -21.80
N THR A 131 -9.10 -14.57 -20.60
CA THR A 131 -9.52 -13.74 -19.47
C THR A 131 -8.64 -14.09 -18.26
N VAL A 132 -8.62 -13.19 -17.29
CA VAL A 132 -8.12 -13.40 -15.93
C VAL A 132 -9.30 -13.15 -15.01
N THR A 133 -9.80 -14.20 -14.38
CA THR A 133 -11.06 -14.12 -13.65
C THR A 133 -11.01 -14.85 -12.32
N ARG A 134 -11.49 -14.18 -11.28
CA ARG A 134 -11.88 -14.75 -10.01
C ARG A 134 -13.32 -14.33 -9.74
N ASP A 135 -14.22 -15.30 -9.74
CA ASP A 135 -15.66 -15.10 -9.50
C ASP A 135 -16.19 -15.83 -8.26
N GLU A 136 -15.29 -16.35 -7.43
CA GLU A 136 -15.59 -16.95 -6.13
C GLU A 136 -14.67 -16.38 -5.04
N GLY A 137 -15.26 -15.93 -3.93
CA GLY A 137 -14.55 -15.34 -2.80
C GLY A 137 -13.97 -13.95 -3.09
N GLU A 138 -13.88 -13.11 -2.05
CA GLU A 138 -13.27 -11.79 -2.19
C GLU A 138 -11.72 -11.90 -2.19
N PRO A 139 -11.01 -11.04 -2.95
CA PRO A 139 -11.55 -10.04 -3.87
C PRO A 139 -12.02 -10.66 -5.21
N LEU A 140 -13.14 -10.17 -5.75
CA LEU A 140 -13.59 -10.52 -7.11
C LEU A 140 -12.92 -9.65 -8.19
N PHE A 141 -12.50 -10.26 -9.29
CA PHE A 141 -11.97 -9.52 -10.45
C PHE A 141 -12.18 -10.26 -11.77
N ASN A 142 -12.33 -9.49 -12.86
CA ASN A 142 -12.50 -10.01 -14.21
C ASN A 142 -11.93 -9.03 -15.23
N SER A 143 -10.92 -9.48 -15.99
CA SER A 143 -10.26 -8.67 -17.01
C SER A 143 -11.13 -8.37 -18.23
N GLY A 144 -12.23 -9.09 -18.43
CA GLY A 144 -12.86 -9.23 -19.73
C GLY A 144 -11.94 -9.93 -20.74
N ASN A 145 -12.24 -9.80 -22.03
CA ASN A 145 -11.45 -10.41 -23.09
C ASN A 145 -10.13 -9.66 -23.30
N LEU A 146 -9.02 -10.36 -23.09
CA LEU A 146 -7.67 -9.92 -23.42
C LEU A 146 -7.25 -10.53 -24.75
N ARG A 147 -7.11 -9.71 -25.78
CA ARG A 147 -6.46 -10.08 -27.04
C ARG A 147 -4.95 -10.04 -26.88
N ARG A 148 -4.22 -10.45 -27.92
CA ARG A 148 -2.76 -10.37 -27.94
C ARG A 148 -2.29 -8.94 -27.60
N ASP A 149 -1.27 -8.87 -26.76
CA ASP A 149 -0.61 -7.68 -26.22
C ASP A 149 -1.44 -6.84 -25.22
N ASP A 150 -2.71 -7.19 -25.01
CA ASP A 150 -3.56 -6.60 -23.98
C ASP A 150 -3.04 -6.94 -22.58
N LYS A 151 -3.35 -6.05 -21.64
CA LYS A 151 -2.89 -6.12 -20.26
C LYS A 151 -4.06 -5.96 -19.31
N PHE A 152 -4.00 -6.67 -18.19
CA PHE A 152 -4.89 -6.48 -17.06
C PHE A 152 -4.05 -6.35 -15.80
N GLU A 153 -4.41 -5.41 -14.94
CA GLU A 153 -3.73 -5.16 -13.68
C GLU A 153 -4.73 -5.19 -12.54
N PHE A 154 -4.33 -5.78 -11.42
CA PHE A 154 -5.12 -5.80 -10.20
C PHE A 154 -4.22 -5.64 -8.97
N THR A 155 -4.59 -4.70 -8.09
CA THR A 155 -3.89 -4.43 -6.83
C THR A 155 -4.58 -5.15 -5.68
N PHE A 156 -3.81 -5.92 -4.90
CA PHE A 156 -4.34 -6.73 -3.81
C PHE A 156 -4.21 -5.99 -2.48
N SER A 157 -5.33 -5.56 -1.89
CA SER A 157 -5.36 -4.75 -0.66
C SER A 157 -5.50 -5.56 0.64
N SER A 158 -5.65 -6.89 0.55
CA SER A 158 -5.84 -7.77 1.70
C SER A 158 -4.98 -9.02 1.56
N PRO A 159 -4.46 -9.58 2.68
CA PRO A 159 -3.69 -10.82 2.63
C PRO A 159 -4.59 -11.99 2.21
N SER A 160 -3.98 -13.01 1.60
CA SER A 160 -4.66 -14.29 1.34
C SER A 160 -4.53 -15.22 2.55
N ASP A 161 -5.36 -16.27 2.60
CA ASP A 161 -5.08 -17.44 3.43
C ASP A 161 -4.05 -18.36 2.75
N ASP A 162 -3.81 -19.54 3.33
CA ASP A 162 -2.90 -20.56 2.80
C ASP A 162 -3.34 -21.13 1.44
N ALA A 163 -4.61 -20.94 1.04
CA ALA A 163 -5.12 -21.39 -0.26
C ALA A 163 -4.83 -20.37 -1.38
N GLY A 164 -4.57 -19.10 -1.03
CA GLY A 164 -4.31 -18.04 -2.00
C GLY A 164 -5.54 -17.63 -2.81
N PHE A 165 -5.38 -16.59 -3.63
CA PHE A 165 -6.41 -16.15 -4.56
C PHE A 165 -6.32 -16.92 -5.87
N PHE A 166 -7.06 -18.03 -5.95
CA PHE A 166 -7.28 -18.76 -7.19
C PHE A 166 -7.97 -17.89 -8.25
N TYR A 167 -7.47 -17.94 -9.48
CA TYR A 167 -8.07 -17.34 -10.66
C TYR A 167 -7.91 -18.26 -11.88
N TYR A 168 -8.75 -18.06 -12.90
CA TYR A 168 -8.74 -18.89 -14.10
C TYR A 168 -9.16 -18.12 -15.36
N CYS A 169 -8.95 -18.75 -16.51
CA CYS A 169 -9.44 -18.27 -17.80
C CYS A 169 -10.84 -18.81 -18.08
N LYS A 170 -11.86 -17.94 -18.20
CA LYS A 170 -13.24 -18.35 -18.48
C LYS A 170 -13.40 -19.09 -19.81
N ILE A 171 -12.57 -18.75 -20.80
CA ILE A 171 -12.63 -19.32 -22.16
C ILE A 171 -12.04 -20.75 -22.18
N HIS A 172 -11.02 -21.02 -21.38
CA HIS A 172 -10.28 -22.30 -21.38
C HIS A 172 -10.53 -23.15 -20.12
N GLY A 173 -11.49 -22.72 -19.29
CA GLY A 173 -11.92 -23.42 -18.09
C GLY A 173 -10.87 -23.46 -16.97
N GLN A 174 -11.21 -24.15 -15.88
CA GLN A 174 -10.40 -24.20 -14.65
C GLN A 174 -9.03 -24.88 -14.84
N SER A 175 -8.84 -25.64 -15.92
CA SER A 175 -7.53 -26.22 -16.26
C SER A 175 -6.47 -25.17 -16.61
N MET A 176 -6.89 -23.97 -17.03
CA MET A 176 -6.04 -22.81 -17.20
C MET A 176 -6.25 -21.87 -16.02
N SER A 177 -5.47 -22.07 -14.97
CA SER A 177 -5.59 -21.38 -13.69
C SER A 177 -4.23 -21.05 -13.08
N GLY A 178 -4.25 -20.16 -12.10
CA GLY A 178 -3.12 -19.79 -11.28
C GLY A 178 -3.57 -19.31 -9.90
N ILE A 179 -2.62 -19.10 -9.00
CA ILE A 179 -2.86 -18.63 -7.64
C ILE A 179 -2.00 -17.39 -7.37
N VAL A 180 -2.61 -16.36 -6.77
CA VAL A 180 -1.87 -15.23 -6.19
C VAL A 180 -1.85 -15.40 -4.68
N PHE A 181 -0.68 -15.62 -4.09
CA PHE A 181 -0.47 -15.58 -2.64
C PHE A 181 -0.12 -14.16 -2.21
N VAL A 182 -0.84 -13.61 -1.25
CA VAL A 182 -0.64 -12.22 -0.77
C VAL A 182 -0.23 -12.25 0.69
N LYS A 183 1.06 -12.02 0.95
CA LYS A 183 1.62 -11.96 2.30
C LYS A 183 1.29 -10.63 2.97
N PRO A 184 1.08 -10.59 4.30
CA PRO A 184 0.98 -9.32 5.04
C PRO A 184 2.19 -8.43 4.79
N THR A 185 1.98 -7.11 4.77
CA THR A 185 3.09 -6.14 4.74
C THR A 185 3.97 -6.30 5.97
N GLY A 186 5.27 -6.56 5.78
CA GLY A 186 6.27 -6.66 6.85
C GLY A 186 6.85 -8.04 7.11
N GLU A 187 6.40 -9.09 6.42
CA GLU A 187 7.04 -10.42 6.50
C GLU A 187 8.11 -10.55 5.40
N ASN A 188 9.35 -10.19 5.74
CA ASN A 188 10.51 -10.69 5.00
C ASN A 188 10.51 -12.22 5.13
N SER A 189 10.49 -12.93 4.00
CA SER A 189 10.70 -14.38 3.98
C SER A 189 12.03 -14.69 4.68
N PRO A 190 12.13 -15.75 5.50
CA PRO A 190 13.43 -16.13 6.05
C PRO A 190 14.34 -16.51 4.88
N GLU A 191 15.51 -15.87 4.82
CA GLU A 191 16.61 -16.32 3.98
C GLU A 191 16.93 -17.77 4.35
N SER A 192 16.91 -18.65 3.35
CA SER A 192 17.36 -20.04 3.45
C SER A 192 18.88 -20.13 3.52
#